data_AF-A0A841MV37-F1
#
_entry.id   AF-A0A841MV37-F1
#
_cell.length_a   1.000
_cell.length_b   1.000
_cell.length_c   1.000
_cell.angle_alpha   90.00
_cell.angle_beta   90.00
_cell.angle_gamma   90.00
#
_symmetry.space_group_name_H-M   'P 1'
#
loop_
_entity.id
_entity.type
_entity.pdbx_description
1 polymer ?
#
loop_
_entity_poly.entity_id
_entity_poly.type
_entity_poly.pdbx_seq_one_letter_code
_entity_poly.pdbx_strand_id
1 'polypeptide(L)'
;MKRIIYCLAFLFTLSNYLFAQSIDDPFSKERMRKDLEVFKNIRVKANSGLYKYRSEVQIDSIYLWAENEIDKSATYLDFYNIICQLTDFEGSLHNDTGLPDKYLRFVR
;
A
#
# COMPACT_ATOMS: atom_id res chain seq x y z
N MET A 1 31.64 20.45 26.91
CA MET A 1 30.81 19.26 27.21
C MET A 1 29.30 19.53 27.13
N LYS A 2 28.74 20.46 27.92
CA LYS A 2 27.28 20.74 27.90
C LYS A 2 26.71 21.07 26.52
N ARG A 3 27.39 21.89 25.71
CA ARG A 3 26.99 22.21 24.33
C ARG A 3 26.93 20.99 23.39
N ILE A 4 27.86 20.04 23.55
CA ILE A 4 27.86 18.79 22.78
C ILE A 4 26.68 17.93 23.18
N ILE A 5 26.39 17.85 24.49
CA ILE A 5 25.22 17.11 25.01
C ILE A 5 23.91 17.70 24.46
N TYR A 6 23.77 19.03 24.42
CA TYR A 6 22.59 19.68 23.82
C TYR A 6 22.47 19.41 22.32
N CYS A 7 23.58 19.44 21.55
CA CYS A 7 23.55 19.07 20.14
C CYS A 7 23.15 17.60 19.93
N LEU A 8 23.67 16.67 20.73
CA LEU A 8 23.32 15.26 20.64
C LEU A 8 21.86 15.01 21.01
N ALA A 9 21.35 15.68 22.06
CA ALA A 9 19.94 15.60 22.43
C ALA A 9 19.03 16.16 21.32
N PHE A 10 19.41 17.27 20.69
CA PHE A 10 18.69 17.86 19.56
C PHE A 10 18.67 16.92 18.34
N LEU A 11 19.81 16.35 17.97
CA LEU A 11 19.91 15.38 16.87
C LEU A 11 19.08 14.11 17.15
N PHE A 12 19.07 13.64 18.39
CA PHE A 12 18.24 12.51 18.81
C PHE A 12 16.76 12.82 18.65
N THR A 13 16.30 14.02 19.04
CA THR A 13 14.90 14.43 18.84
C THR A 13 14.53 14.59 17.36
N LEU A 14 15.44 15.10 16.52
CA LEU A 14 15.20 15.24 15.07
C LEU A 14 15.05 13.89 14.37
N SER A 15 15.79 12.88 14.82
CA SER A 15 15.74 11.53 14.22
C SER A 15 14.35 10.90 14.34
N ASN A 16 13.62 11.15 15.44
CA ASN A 16 12.27 10.61 15.65
C ASN A 16 11.25 11.14 14.64
N TYR A 17 11.40 12.39 14.17
CA TYR A 17 10.55 12.96 13.12
C TYR A 17 10.82 12.34 11.75
N LEU A 18 12.08 11.97 11.47
CA LEU A 18 12.45 11.36 10.18
C LEU A 18 11.93 9.91 10.03
N PHE A 19 11.59 9.24 11.14
CA PHE A 19 11.03 7.89 11.14
C PHE A 19 9.50 7.86 11.36
N ALA A 20 8.86 9.03 11.50
CA ALA A 20 7.42 9.10 11.59
C ALA A 20 6.79 8.84 10.20
N GLN A 21 6.32 7.61 9.97
CA GLN A 21 5.64 7.24 8.74
C GLN A 21 4.16 7.61 8.80
N SER A 22 3.69 8.50 7.93
CA SER A 22 2.27 8.78 7.69
C SER A 22 1.70 7.86 6.61
N ILE A 23 0.38 7.70 6.60
CA ILE A 23 -0.33 7.06 5.48
C ILE A 23 -0.36 7.97 4.23
N ASP A 24 -0.23 9.27 4.46
CA ASP A 24 -0.17 10.30 3.42
C ASP A 24 1.27 10.56 2.95
N ASP A 25 2.26 9.79 3.45
CA ASP A 25 3.64 9.95 3.02
C ASP A 25 3.78 9.63 1.52
N PRO A 26 4.69 10.34 0.82
CA PRO A 26 4.97 10.05 -0.58
C PRO A 26 5.35 8.58 -0.78
N PHE A 27 4.65 7.93 -1.71
CA PHE A 27 4.92 6.57 -2.10
C PHE A 27 5.21 6.53 -3.60
N SER A 28 6.41 6.10 -3.97
CA SER A 28 6.86 6.23 -5.36
C SER A 28 6.12 5.24 -6.26
N LYS A 29 5.77 5.69 -7.47
CA LYS A 29 5.10 4.87 -8.49
C LYS A 29 5.88 3.60 -8.83
N GLU A 30 7.21 3.67 -8.84
CA GLU A 30 8.07 2.50 -9.03
C GLU A 30 7.84 1.44 -7.95
N ARG A 31 7.72 1.86 -6.68
CA ARG A 31 7.43 0.94 -5.57
C ARG A 31 6.00 0.43 -5.64
N MET A 32 5.02 1.28 -5.96
CA MET A 32 3.63 0.86 -6.18
C MET A 32 3.54 -0.27 -7.23
N ARG A 33 4.23 -0.13 -8.37
CA ARG A 33 4.23 -1.15 -9.44
C ARG A 33 4.88 -2.45 -8.99
N LYS A 34 6.02 -2.37 -8.31
CA LYS A 34 6.70 -3.56 -7.74
C LYS A 34 5.79 -4.28 -6.74
N ASP A 35 5.13 -3.53 -5.86
CA ASP A 35 4.22 -4.11 -4.88
C ASP A 35 2.94 -4.66 -5.53
N LEU A 36 2.43 -4.03 -6.59
CA LEU A 36 1.30 -4.52 -7.39
C LEU A 36 1.65 -5.84 -8.10
N GLU A 37 2.86 -5.97 -8.65
CA GLU A 37 3.36 -7.21 -9.24
C GLU A 37 3.43 -8.34 -8.19
N VAL A 38 3.97 -8.04 -7.02
CA VAL A 38 4.01 -9.00 -5.90
C VAL A 38 2.59 -9.42 -5.49
N PHE A 39 1.67 -8.46 -5.36
CA PHE A 39 0.27 -8.72 -5.05
C PHE A 39 -0.38 -9.64 -6.10
N LYS A 40 -0.26 -9.30 -7.40
CA LYS A 40 -0.79 -10.13 -8.51
C LYS A 40 -0.26 -11.55 -8.44
N ASN A 41 1.05 -11.70 -8.25
CA ASN A 41 1.71 -13.00 -8.21
C ASN A 41 1.23 -13.87 -7.03
N ILE A 42 1.01 -13.28 -5.86
CA ILE A 42 0.44 -13.99 -4.71
C ILE A 42 -0.98 -14.44 -5.03
N ARG A 43 -1.81 -13.55 -5.59
CA ARG A 43 -3.20 -13.87 -5.93
C ARG A 43 -3.28 -15.03 -6.91
N VAL A 44 -2.53 -14.99 -8.01
CA VAL A 44 -2.53 -16.07 -9.02
C VAL A 44 -2.09 -17.42 -8.42
N LYS A 45 -1.11 -17.42 -7.50
CA LYS A 45 -0.56 -18.66 -6.92
C LYS A 45 -1.37 -19.22 -5.75
N ALA A 46 -1.98 -18.36 -4.94
CA ALA A 46 -2.56 -18.76 -3.65
C ALA A 46 -4.08 -18.56 -3.56
N ASN A 47 -4.67 -17.64 -4.33
CA ASN A 47 -6.11 -17.42 -4.29
C ASN A 47 -6.84 -18.41 -5.21
N SER A 48 -7.24 -19.55 -4.64
CA SER A 48 -8.04 -20.57 -5.34
C SER A 48 -9.40 -20.06 -5.86
N GLY A 49 -9.89 -18.92 -5.35
CA GLY A 49 -11.12 -18.27 -5.75
C GLY A 49 -10.95 -17.17 -6.80
N LEU A 50 -9.73 -16.87 -7.27
CA LEU A 50 -9.45 -15.71 -8.13
C LEU A 50 -10.35 -15.65 -9.37
N TYR A 51 -10.57 -16.79 -10.02
CA TYR A 51 -11.37 -16.90 -11.24
C TYR A 51 -12.78 -17.46 -11.01
N LYS A 52 -13.23 -17.55 -9.76
CA LYS A 52 -14.56 -18.10 -9.43
C LYS A 52 -15.69 -17.17 -9.88
N TYR A 53 -15.48 -15.87 -9.77
CA TYR A 53 -16.50 -14.84 -10.03
C TYR A 53 -16.14 -13.89 -11.17
N ARG A 54 -14.90 -13.93 -11.67
CA ARG A 54 -14.38 -13.10 -12.74
C ARG A 54 -13.58 -13.96 -13.72
N SER A 55 -13.71 -13.69 -15.01
CA SER A 55 -12.87 -14.33 -16.03
C SER A 55 -11.43 -13.79 -15.97
N GLU A 56 -10.49 -14.52 -16.57
CA GLU A 56 -9.10 -14.06 -16.73
C GLU A 56 -9.04 -12.68 -17.40
N VAL A 57 -9.83 -12.45 -18.45
CA VAL A 57 -9.92 -11.16 -19.15
C VAL A 57 -10.41 -10.04 -18.23
N GLN A 58 -11.40 -10.31 -17.37
CA GLN A 58 -11.88 -9.33 -16.38
C GLN A 58 -10.81 -9.02 -15.33
N ILE A 59 -10.10 -10.06 -14.86
CA ILE A 59 -8.99 -9.90 -13.93
C ILE A 59 -7.87 -9.07 -14.58
N ASP A 60 -7.43 -9.39 -15.78
CA ASP A 60 -6.40 -8.62 -16.48
C ASP A 60 -6.83 -7.17 -16.75
N SER A 61 -8.11 -6.95 -17.08
CA SER A 61 -8.66 -5.60 -17.25
C SER A 61 -8.59 -4.76 -15.98
N ILE A 62 -8.85 -5.32 -14.79
CA ILE A 62 -8.76 -4.56 -13.54
C ILE A 62 -7.31 -4.30 -13.13
N TYR A 63 -6.37 -5.20 -13.43
CA TYR A 63 -4.94 -4.95 -13.22
C TYR A 63 -4.40 -3.86 -14.15
N LEU A 64 -4.88 -3.79 -15.40
CA LEU A 64 -4.56 -2.67 -16.29
C LEU A 64 -5.12 -1.34 -15.77
N TRP A 65 -6.34 -1.35 -15.22
CA TRP A 65 -6.89 -0.19 -14.53
C TRP A 65 -6.00 0.24 -13.35
N ALA A 66 -5.53 -0.69 -12.52
CA ALA A 66 -4.67 -0.39 -11.38
C ALA A 66 -3.35 0.27 -11.79
N GLU A 67 -2.71 -0.18 -12.88
CA GLU A 67 -1.51 0.48 -13.44
C GLU A 67 -1.77 1.93 -13.82
N ASN A 68 -2.93 2.22 -14.43
CA ASN A 68 -3.31 3.59 -14.80
C ASN A 68 -3.62 4.47 -13.58
N GLU A 69 -4.16 3.90 -12.50
CA GLU A 69 -4.40 4.64 -11.26
C GLU A 69 -3.11 4.92 -10.48
N ILE A 70 -2.10 4.05 -10.56
CA ILE A 70 -0.77 4.32 -10.02
C ILE A 70 -0.18 5.60 -10.60
N ASP A 71 -0.42 5.90 -11.88
CA ASP A 71 0.08 7.14 -12.50
C ASP A 71 -0.54 8.42 -11.94
N LYS A 72 -1.71 8.31 -11.32
CA LYS A 72 -2.44 9.41 -10.68
C LYS A 72 -2.21 9.48 -9.16
N SER A 73 -1.58 8.46 -8.60
CA SER A 73 -1.39 8.29 -7.15
C SER A 73 -0.09 8.93 -6.66
N ALA A 74 -0.09 9.36 -5.39
CA ALA A 74 1.08 9.99 -4.77
C ALA A 74 1.42 9.41 -3.39
N THR A 75 0.44 8.84 -2.69
CA THR A 75 0.58 8.44 -1.27
C THR A 75 0.42 6.94 -1.08
N TYR A 76 0.80 6.45 0.10
CA TYR A 76 0.54 5.06 0.48
C TYR A 76 -0.97 4.77 0.58
N LEU A 77 -1.76 5.74 1.06
CA LEU A 77 -3.23 5.63 1.09
C LEU A 77 -3.83 5.46 -0.31
N ASP A 78 -3.37 6.22 -1.30
CA ASP A 78 -3.85 6.08 -2.69
C ASP A 78 -3.62 4.66 -3.20
N PHE A 79 -2.41 4.13 -2.99
CA PHE A 79 -2.08 2.76 -3.40
C PHE A 79 -2.90 1.73 -2.63
N TYR A 80 -3.08 1.90 -1.33
CA TYR A 80 -3.94 1.02 -0.52
C TYR A 80 -5.38 0.98 -1.06
N ASN A 81 -5.94 2.12 -1.47
CA ASN A 81 -7.27 2.18 -2.05
C ASN A 81 -7.36 1.40 -3.38
N ILE A 82 -6.31 1.42 -4.21
CA ILE A 82 -6.22 0.59 -5.42
C ILE A 82 -6.27 -0.91 -5.05
N ILE A 83 -5.49 -1.34 -4.05
CA ILE A 83 -5.48 -2.74 -3.60
C ILE A 83 -6.85 -3.19 -3.02
N CYS A 84 -7.55 -2.29 -2.32
CA CYS A 84 -8.91 -2.56 -1.86
C CYS A 84 -9.85 -2.80 -3.05
N GLN A 85 -9.84 -1.92 -4.05
CA GLN A 85 -10.69 -2.07 -5.23
C GLN A 85 -10.39 -3.35 -6.02
N LEU A 86 -9.12 -3.74 -6.14
CA LEU A 86 -8.74 -5.02 -6.73
C LEU A 86 -9.34 -6.20 -5.95
N THR A 87 -9.25 -6.16 -4.63
CA THR A 87 -9.77 -7.21 -3.74
C THR A 87 -11.28 -7.33 -3.83
N ASP A 88 -12.00 -6.21 -3.79
CA ASP A 88 -13.45 -6.18 -3.91
C ASP A 88 -13.90 -6.68 -5.29
N PHE A 89 -13.16 -6.32 -6.35
CA PHE A 89 -13.46 -6.75 -7.71
C PHE A 89 -13.36 -8.27 -7.88
N GLU A 90 -12.44 -8.94 -7.19
CA GLU A 90 -12.32 -10.42 -7.20
C GLU A 90 -13.62 -11.10 -6.72
N GLY A 91 -14.44 -10.41 -5.93
CA GLY A 91 -15.81 -10.83 -5.58
C GLY A 91 -15.91 -11.97 -4.56
N SER A 92 -14.79 -12.36 -3.94
CA SER A 92 -14.73 -13.38 -2.89
C SER A 92 -14.93 -12.77 -1.52
N LEU A 93 -15.93 -13.25 -0.76
CA LEU A 93 -16.13 -12.89 0.66
C LEU A 93 -15.04 -13.45 1.59
N HIS A 94 -14.11 -14.24 1.07
CA HIS A 94 -12.98 -14.80 1.81
C HIS A 94 -11.66 -14.05 1.52
N ASN A 95 -11.73 -12.96 0.75
CA ASN A 95 -10.56 -12.14 0.46
C ASN A 95 -10.68 -10.83 1.24
N ASP A 96 -9.76 -10.65 2.18
CA ASP A 96 -9.67 -9.41 2.94
C ASP A 96 -8.41 -8.64 2.57
N THR A 97 -8.53 -7.32 2.59
CA THR A 97 -7.42 -6.37 2.51
C THR A 97 -7.57 -5.40 3.67
N GLY A 98 -6.50 -5.21 4.43
CA GLY A 98 -6.51 -4.34 5.61
C GLY A 98 -5.24 -3.50 5.70
N LEU A 99 -5.40 -2.31 6.27
CA LEU A 99 -4.26 -1.48 6.68
C LEU A 99 -3.60 -2.05 7.93
N PRO A 100 -2.26 -1.95 8.04
CA PRO A 100 -1.58 -2.21 9.31
C PRO A 100 -2.15 -1.38 10.47
N ASP A 101 -2.26 -1.97 11.66
CA ASP A 101 -2.86 -1.35 12.85
C ASP A 101 -2.31 0.05 13.20
N LYS A 102 -1.02 0.27 12.89
CA LYS A 102 -0.37 1.57 13.13
C LYS A 102 -1.02 2.71 12.33
N TYR A 103 -1.64 2.41 11.19
CA TYR A 103 -2.32 3.38 10.33
C TYR A 103 -3.81 3.50 10.62
N LEU A 104 -4.46 2.47 11.19
CA LEU A 104 -5.91 2.47 11.48
C LEU A 104 -6.34 3.62 12.41
N ARG A 105 -5.44 4.13 13.25
CA ARG A 105 -5.70 5.26 14.14
C ARG A 105 -5.90 6.60 13.44
N PHE A 106 -5.52 6.70 12.16
CA PHE A 106 -5.61 7.94 11.38
C PHE A 106 -6.82 7.96 10.42
N VAL A 107 -7.60 6.89 10.36
CA VAL A 107 -8.72 6.72 9.41
C VAL A 107 -10.08 6.56 10.12
N ARG A 108 -10.11 6.74 11.45
CA ARG A 108 -11.32 6.69 12.29
C ARG A 108 -11.65 8.05 12.90
#